data_AF-A0A7G1INA2-F1
#
_entry.id   AF-A0A7G1INA2-F1
#
_cell.length_a   1.000
_cell.length_b   1.000
_cell.length_c   1.000
_cell.angle_alpha   90.00
_cell.angle_beta   90.00
_cell.angle_gamma   90.00
#
_symmetry.space_group_name_H-M   'P 1'
#
loop_
_entity.id
_entity.type
_entity.pdbx_description
1 polymer ?
#
loop_
_entity_poly.entity_id
_entity_poly.type
_entity_poly.pdbx_seq_one_letter_code
_entity_poly.pdbx_strand_id
1 'polypeptide(L)' 'MTFSLQLSDDVIQVRDWVHEFATEVIRPAASEWDEREETPWPVIQEAAKVGLYSPTSSGSRQRSRRGWAC' A
#
# COMPACT_ATOMS: atom_id res chain seq x y z
N MET A 1 -21.74 7.56 -22.67
CA MET A 1 -21.01 7.43 -21.39
C MET A 1 -20.55 8.83 -20.99
N THR A 2 -20.96 9.30 -19.81
CA THR A 2 -20.57 10.62 -19.29
C THR A 2 -19.25 10.48 -18.55
N PHE A 3 -18.25 11.27 -18.92
CA PHE A 3 -16.98 11.33 -18.20
C PHE A 3 -17.17 11.97 -16.82
N SER A 4 -16.55 11.40 -15.78
CA SER A 4 -16.59 11.92 -14.40
C SER A 4 -15.24 11.76 -13.72
N LEU A 5 -14.87 12.75 -12.90
CA LEU A 5 -13.65 12.77 -12.07
C LEU A 5 -13.91 12.33 -10.62
N GLN A 6 -15.16 12.00 -10.28
CA GLN A 6 -15.48 11.45 -8.97
C GLN A 6 -14.94 10.03 -8.86
N LEU A 7 -14.17 9.77 -7.80
CA LEU A 7 -13.71 8.44 -7.45
C LEU A 7 -14.88 7.67 -6.82
N SER A 8 -14.99 6.38 -7.12
CA SER A 8 -15.91 5.50 -6.38
C SER A 8 -15.39 5.24 -4.97
N ASP A 9 -16.28 4.87 -4.06
CA ASP A 9 -15.93 4.57 -2.66
C ASP A 9 -14.85 3.48 -2.56
N ASP A 10 -14.90 2.46 -3.41
CA ASP A 10 -13.88 1.41 -3.47
C ASP A 10 -12.49 1.96 -3.83
N VAL A 11 -12.41 2.90 -4.78
CA VAL A 11 -11.14 3.51 -5.20
C VAL A 11 -10.61 4.45 -4.11
N ILE A 12 -11.49 5.18 -3.43
CA ILE A 12 -11.12 6.00 -2.28
C ILE A 12 -10.51 5.13 -1.18
N GLN A 13 -11.14 4.00 -0.87
CA GLN A 13 -10.66 3.07 0.14
C GLN A 13 -9.28 2.51 -0.22
N VAL A 14 -9.06 2.10 -1.47
CA VAL A 14 -7.75 1.62 -1.94
C VAL A 14 -6.70 2.72 -1.88
N ARG A 15 -7.03 3.95 -2.30
CA ARG A 15 -6.11 5.09 -2.24
C ARG A 15 -5.65 5.36 -0.82
N ASP A 16 -6.59 5.45 0.12
CA ASP A 16 -6.29 5.78 1.52
C ASP A 16 -5.42 4.70 2.16
N TRP A 17 -5.68 3.43 1.83
CA TRP A 17 -4.87 2.30 2.26
C TRP A 17 -3.44 2.32 1.71
N VAL A 18 -3.26 2.58 0.40
CA VAL A 18 -1.93 2.70 -0.22
C VAL A 18 -1.15 3.87 0.38
N HIS A 19 -1.83 4.98 0.69
CA HIS A 19 -1.22 6.14 1.34
C HIS A 19 -0.76 5.85 2.77
N GLU A 20 -1.50 5.04 3.53
CA GLU A 20 -1.11 4.59 4.86
C GLU A 20 0.17 3.74 4.78
N PHE A 21 0.21 2.73 3.90
CA PHE A 21 1.40 1.91 3.67
C PHE A 21 2.62 2.74 3.28
N ALA A 22 2.44 3.71 2.36
CA ALA A 22 3.52 4.59 1.95
C ALA A 22 4.06 5.44 3.10
N THR A 23 3.18 5.87 4.01
CA THR A 23 3.57 6.71 5.16
C THR A 23 4.31 5.93 6.22
N GLU A 24 3.89 4.69 6.49
CA GLU A 24 4.45 3.87 7.57
C GLU A 24 5.69 3.06 7.15
N VAL A 25 5.77 2.65 5.88
CA VAL A 25 6.83 1.72 5.41
C VAL A 25 7.78 2.38 4.42
N ILE A 26 7.26 3.07 3.40
CA ILE A 26 8.09 3.60 2.31
C ILE A 26 8.82 4.87 2.77
N ARG A 27 8.10 5.88 3.27
CA ARG A 27 8.68 7.18 3.63
C ARG A 27 9.79 7.11 4.68
N PRO A 28 9.70 6.29 5.76
CA PRO A 28 10.76 6.22 6.76
C PRO A 28 12.05 5.61 6.21
N ALA A 29 11.93 4.64 5.29
CA ALA A 29 13.08 3.97 4.69
C ALA A 29 13.64 4.71 3.46
N ALA A 30 12.89 5.66 2.89
CA ALA A 30 13.20 6.28 1.59
C ALA A 30 14.60 6.91 1.52
N SER A 31 15.01 7.68 2.52
CA SER A 31 16.33 8.36 2.53
C SER A 31 17.49 7.36 2.52
N GLU A 32 17.36 6.28 3.31
CA GLU A 32 18.41 5.26 3.41
C GLU A 32 18.58 4.51 2.08
N TRP A 33 17.46 4.14 1.43
CA TRP A 33 17.51 3.41 0.17
C TRP A 33 17.89 4.31 -1.02
N ASP A 34 17.57 5.60 -0.97
CA ASP A 34 18.04 6.60 -1.94
C ASP A 34 19.56 6.75 -1.87
N GLU A 35 20.12 6.92 -0.66
CA GLU A 35 21.57 7.03 -0.44
C GLU A 35 22.35 5.77 -0.84
N ARG A 36 21.73 4.59 -0.68
CA ARG A 36 22.34 3.30 -1.02
C ARG A 36 22.28 2.98 -2.51
N GLU A 37 21.44 3.66 -3.29
CA GLU A 37 21.16 3.37 -4.70
C GLU A 37 20.82 1.88 -4.98
N GLU A 38 20.25 1.19 -3.99
CA GLU A 38 19.93 -0.23 -4.05
C GLU A 38 18.42 -0.47 -4.13
N THR A 39 18.04 -1.57 -4.78
CA THR A 39 16.63 -1.97 -4.85
C THR A 39 16.14 -2.46 -3.48
N PRO A 40 15.10 -1.83 -2.89
CA PRO A 40 14.63 -2.15 -1.54
C PRO A 40 13.74 -3.40 -1.54
N TRP A 41 14.35 -4.56 -1.79
CA TRP A 41 13.67 -5.87 -1.74
C TRP A 41 12.88 -6.12 -0.44
N PRO A 42 13.32 -5.69 0.75
CA PRO A 42 12.52 -5.87 1.97
C PRO A 42 11.19 -5.11 1.93
N VAL A 43 11.18 -3.87 1.43
CA VAL A 43 9.96 -3.05 1.32
C VAL A 43 8.98 -3.67 0.32
N ILE A 44 9.49 -4.23 -0.78
CA ILE A 44 8.68 -4.92 -1.79
C ILE A 44 8.05 -6.20 -1.21
N GLN A 45 8.77 -6.95 -0.38
CA GLN A 45 8.24 -8.12 0.31
C GLN A 45 7.12 -7.74 1.29
N GLU A 46 7.27 -6.64 2.04
CA GLU A 46 6.19 -6.13 2.89
C GLU A 46 4.97 -5.71 2.07
N ALA A 47 5.16 -5.03 0.93
CA ALA A 47 4.07 -4.70 0.02
C ALA A 47 3.34 -5.95 -0.52
N ALA A 48 4.09 -7.02 -0.80
CA ALA A 48 3.53 -8.29 -1.26
C ALA A 48 2.69 -8.99 -0.17
N LYS A 49 3.13 -8.98 1.09
CA LYS A 49 2.36 -9.50 2.24
C LYS A 49 1.04 -8.73 2.44
N VAL A 50 1.10 -7.41 2.24
CA VAL A 50 -0.05 -6.52 2.33
C VAL A 50 -1.01 -6.73 1.14
N GLY A 51 -0.60 -7.45 0.10
CA GLY A 51 -1.47 -7.81 -1.03
C GLY A 51 -1.49 -6.78 -2.16
N LEU A 52 -0.55 -5.83 -2.18
CA LEU A 52 -0.42 -4.81 -3.24
C LEU A 52 0.01 -5.37 -4.60
N TYR A 53 0.46 -6.63 -4.65
CA TYR A 53 0.94 -7.30 -5.87
C TYR A 53 0.06 -8.45 -6.36
N SER A 54 -1.15 -8.65 -5.80
CA SER A 54 -2.08 -9.70 -6.26
C SER A 54 -3.15 -9.11 -7.19
N PRO A 55 -3.28 -9.57 -8.46
CA PRO A 55 -4.12 -8.94 -9.49
C PRO A 55 -5.64 -9.20 -9.34
N THR A 56 -6.12 -9.69 -8.20
CA THR A 56 -7.55 -9.95 -7.93
C THR A 56 -7.84 -9.85 -6.43
N SER A 57 -7.58 -8.71 -5.79
CA SER A 57 -8.07 -8.45 -4.43
C SER A 57 -9.36 -7.65 -4.49
N SER A 58 -10.46 -8.35 -4.81
CA SER A 58 -11.79 -7.85 -4.47
C SER A 58 -11.86 -7.64 -2.95
N GLY A 59 -12.23 -6.43 -2.53
CA GLY A 59 -12.18 -5.92 -1.17
C GLY A 59 -13.10 -6.65 -0.19
N SER A 60 -12.79 -7.90 0.15
CA SER A 60 -13.41 -8.65 1.24
C SER A 60 -12.46 -8.78 2.42
N ARG A 61 -12.38 -7.68 3.18
CA ARG A 61 -12.39 -7.69 4.65
C ARG A 61 -11.43 -8.69 5.34
N GLN A 62 -10.26 -8.20 5.75
CA GLN A 62 -9.69 -8.55 7.06
C GLN A 62 -9.15 -7.30 7.77
N ARG A 63 -9.50 -7.25 9.05
CA ARG A 63 -9.58 -6.12 9.95
C ARG A 63 -8.50 -6.28 11.00
N SER A 64 -7.83 -5.21 11.44
CA SER A 64 -7.55 -4.91 12.87
C SER A 64 -6.48 -3.83 13.00
N ARG A 65 -6.84 -2.71 13.64
CA ARG A 65 -5.94 -1.63 14.10
C ARG A 65 -4.92 -2.07 15.19
N ARG A 66 -4.55 -3.35 15.27
CA ARG A 66 -3.62 -3.93 16.28
C ARG A 66 -2.94 -5.21 15.75
N GLY A 67 -2.55 -5.24 14.48
CA GLY A 67 -2.10 -6.47 13.81
C GLY A 67 -0.71 -6.43 13.18
N TRP A 68 0.05 -5.35 13.36
CA TRP A 68 1.42 -5.23 12.81
C TRP A 68 2.49 -5.81 13.77
N ALA A 69 2.07 -6.65 14.72
CA ALA A 69 2.95 -7.36 15.64
C ALA A 69 2.49 -8.81 15.76
N CYS A 70 2.92 -9.62 14.79
CA CYS A 70 3.25 -11.04 14.92
C CYS A 70 4.28 -11.35 13.84
#